data_AF-A0A8J3Y3A8-F1
#
_entry.id   AF-A0A8J3Y3A8-F1
#
_cell.length_a   1.000
_cell.length_b   1.000
_cell.length_c   1.000
_cell.angle_alpha   90.00
_cell.angle_beta   90.00
_cell.angle_gamma   90.00
#
_symmetry.space_group_name_H-M   'P 1'
#
loop_
_entity.id
_entity.type
_entity.pdbx_description
1 polymer ?
#
loop_
_entity_poly.entity_id
_entity_poly.type
_entity_poly.pdbx_seq_one_letter_code
_entity_poly.pdbx_strand_id
1 'polypeptide(L)'
;MIAPSLRRGALAVLLATAAGAAAVAVAPSAHAAQPVLTATFVRTSAWSSGYGADYVLTNRGDAPATGWTVEFDLPAGTRVTGSWSSVRTTTGDHHRFADAGWNGTVAPGASVSFGFNAAGLGTPLNCTVNGAPCAGGPPPPTTTAPTTRPPATPPATTAPPTTPPTGPPAGPVVDVRTAAQLEAAVAAARPGQTIRLAPGTYHGAFVARTVATAAQPVTVTGPATAILTNPEPAGSNPGCTVPAAGFDPGYGFWLYGAAHWRLTGFTVTGARKGIVVDASPHVTVDGVHVHTIGDEAVHFRRTSPDGIVRNSRIENTGVTQPQYGEGVYLGSANSNWPCYGTAGGPDRTDRVQVLNNRIGPDVRAEHIDIKEGTTGGVVRGNTFDGRGIAGQNSADSWVDAKGTGYLIEDNTGTFRAPGTFANGYETHHPTPGSGCGNVWRGNRSDLGGAGRWAVNVTSTSKCAGNLNVVYASNTVVNATGGLTNIAVTP
;
A
#
# COMPACT_ATOMS: atom_id res chain seq x y z
N MET A 1 50.53 91.58 -19.62
CA MET A 1 49.13 91.13 -19.57
C MET A 1 48.94 90.30 -18.30
N ILE A 2 48.10 90.82 -17.40
CA ILE A 2 47.43 90.20 -16.24
C ILE A 2 48.32 89.61 -15.12
N ALA A 3 48.35 90.35 -14.01
CA ALA A 3 48.62 89.92 -12.63
C ALA A 3 47.27 89.68 -11.89
N PRO A 4 47.16 89.44 -10.56
CA PRO A 4 48.06 88.85 -9.55
C PRO A 4 47.32 87.80 -8.66
N SER A 5 47.88 87.57 -7.47
CA SER A 5 47.78 86.51 -6.48
C SER A 5 46.67 86.57 -5.39
N LEU A 6 46.45 85.39 -4.77
CA LEU A 6 46.13 85.07 -3.36
C LEU A 6 44.83 85.61 -2.68
N ARG A 7 44.01 84.68 -2.13
CA ARG A 7 43.66 84.58 -0.68
C ARG A 7 42.75 83.36 -0.31
N ARG A 8 43.29 82.50 0.58
CA ARG A 8 42.77 81.88 1.84
C ARG A 8 41.36 81.24 1.97
N GLY A 9 41.37 80.02 2.58
CA GLY A 9 40.39 79.44 3.53
C GLY A 9 39.37 78.48 2.91
N ALA A 10 38.92 77.34 3.46
CA ALA A 10 39.12 76.63 4.73
C ALA A 10 38.52 75.19 4.59
N LEU A 11 38.74 74.35 5.61
CA LEU A 11 38.33 72.94 5.86
C LEU A 11 37.02 72.38 5.23
N ALA A 12 37.04 71.09 4.88
CA ALA A 12 36.08 70.09 5.40
C ALA A 12 36.58 68.64 5.19
N VAL A 13 36.52 67.86 6.27
CA VAL A 13 36.88 66.45 6.45
C VAL A 13 35.75 65.54 5.98
N LEU A 14 36.07 64.37 5.39
CA LEU A 14 35.26 63.15 5.49
C LEU A 14 36.13 61.92 5.19
N LEU A 15 36.48 61.17 6.24
CA LEU A 15 37.01 59.81 6.16
C LEU A 15 35.88 58.83 5.85
N ALA A 16 36.06 57.95 4.86
CA ALA A 16 35.25 56.76 4.67
C ALA A 16 36.11 55.52 4.96
N THR A 17 35.84 54.85 6.09
CA THR A 17 36.44 53.57 6.47
C THR A 17 35.73 52.42 5.75
N ALA A 18 36.45 51.69 4.89
CA ALA A 18 35.98 50.42 4.31
C ALA A 18 36.45 49.26 5.20
N ALA A 19 35.52 48.60 5.91
CA ALA A 19 35.77 47.36 6.63
C ALA A 19 35.58 46.17 5.68
N GLY A 20 36.65 45.40 5.45
CA GLY A 20 36.60 44.15 4.70
C GLY A 20 36.09 43.01 5.59
N ALA A 21 35.02 42.33 5.15
CA ALA A 21 34.59 41.06 5.71
C ALA A 21 35.18 39.92 4.86
N ALA A 22 36.12 39.15 5.43
CA ALA A 22 36.62 37.93 4.81
C ALA A 22 35.57 36.82 4.96
N ALA A 23 34.97 36.41 3.85
CA ALA A 23 34.11 35.23 3.79
C ALA A 23 34.99 33.97 3.75
N VAL A 24 34.94 33.16 4.81
CA VAL A 24 35.54 31.82 4.81
C VAL A 24 34.62 30.90 4.01
N ALA A 25 35.02 30.56 2.79
CA ALA A 25 34.35 29.55 1.98
C ALA A 25 34.63 28.16 2.57
N VAL A 26 33.61 27.51 3.11
CA VAL A 26 33.69 26.10 3.50
C VAL A 26 33.60 25.28 2.21
N ALA A 27 34.72 24.73 1.74
CA ALA A 27 34.70 23.81 0.61
C ALA A 27 33.94 22.53 1.01
N PRO A 28 32.98 22.05 0.19
CA PRO A 28 32.36 20.75 0.46
C PRO A 28 33.43 19.67 0.38
N SER A 29 33.46 18.80 1.38
CA SER A 29 34.30 17.59 1.38
C SER A 29 33.96 16.74 0.16
N ALA A 30 34.90 16.61 -0.77
CA ALA A 30 34.79 15.68 -1.90
C ALA A 30 34.73 14.25 -1.35
N HIS A 31 33.56 13.62 -1.46
CA HIS A 31 33.41 12.21 -1.17
C HIS A 31 33.99 11.43 -2.35
N ALA A 32 34.81 10.42 -2.09
CA ALA A 32 35.30 9.54 -3.15
C ALA A 32 34.10 8.78 -3.74
N ALA A 33 33.98 8.77 -5.07
CA ALA A 33 32.93 8.02 -5.75
C ALA A 33 33.08 6.52 -5.45
N GLN A 34 31.98 5.84 -5.11
CA GLN A 34 31.98 4.43 -4.74
C GLN A 34 30.78 3.71 -5.38
N PRO A 35 30.94 2.44 -5.82
CA PRO A 35 29.81 1.64 -6.25
C PRO A 35 28.95 1.25 -5.04
N VAL A 36 27.63 1.32 -5.20
CA VAL A 36 26.67 0.87 -4.18
C VAL A 36 25.68 -0.06 -4.85
N LEU A 37 25.92 -1.37 -4.75
CA LEU A 37 25.00 -2.35 -5.32
C LEU A 37 23.86 -2.66 -4.36
N THR A 38 22.66 -2.70 -4.91
CA THR A 38 21.48 -3.31 -4.28
C THR A 38 21.04 -4.48 -5.14
N ALA A 39 20.56 -5.57 -4.53
CA ALA A 39 20.09 -6.76 -5.24
C ALA A 39 18.64 -7.08 -4.82
N THR A 40 17.72 -7.16 -5.78
CA THR A 40 16.29 -7.38 -5.52
C THR A 40 15.85 -8.74 -6.02
N PHE A 41 15.29 -9.56 -5.14
CA PHE A 41 14.69 -10.85 -5.51
C PHE A 41 13.32 -10.65 -6.15
N VAL A 42 13.08 -11.29 -7.30
CA VAL A 42 11.82 -11.26 -8.04
C VAL A 42 11.46 -12.69 -8.41
N ARG A 43 10.32 -13.20 -7.92
CA ARG A 43 9.82 -14.51 -8.36
C ARG A 43 9.15 -14.36 -9.72
N THR A 44 9.65 -15.04 -10.75
CA THR A 44 9.20 -14.90 -12.14
C THR A 44 8.17 -15.95 -12.54
N SER A 45 8.19 -17.12 -11.91
CA SER A 45 7.22 -18.20 -12.12
C SER A 45 7.13 -19.08 -10.87
N ALA A 46 6.02 -19.80 -10.68
CA ALA A 46 5.87 -20.74 -9.58
C ALA A 46 5.01 -21.95 -10.01
N TRP A 47 5.34 -23.12 -9.46
CA TRP A 47 4.57 -24.35 -9.58
C TRP A 47 4.50 -25.04 -8.21
N SER A 48 3.77 -26.15 -8.11
CA SER A 48 3.46 -26.79 -6.81
C SER A 48 4.68 -27.22 -5.99
N SER A 49 5.83 -27.46 -6.62
CA SER A 49 7.04 -27.96 -5.98
C SER A 49 8.26 -27.06 -6.16
N GLY A 50 8.10 -25.84 -6.69
CA GLY A 50 9.22 -24.98 -7.00
C GLY A 50 8.86 -23.65 -7.64
N TYR A 51 9.87 -22.89 -8.03
CA TYR A 51 9.71 -21.59 -8.67
C TYR A 51 10.93 -21.20 -9.49
N GLY A 52 10.72 -20.32 -10.47
CA GLY A 52 11.77 -19.55 -11.13
C GLY A 52 11.85 -18.15 -10.50
N ALA A 53 13.05 -17.61 -10.35
CA ALA A 53 13.27 -16.28 -9.81
C ALA A 53 14.50 -15.61 -10.42
N ASP A 54 14.47 -14.28 -10.41
CA ASP A 54 15.58 -13.41 -10.79
C ASP A 54 16.05 -12.59 -9.59
N TYR A 55 17.32 -12.19 -9.63
CA TYR A 55 17.88 -11.10 -8.86
C TYR A 55 18.24 -9.96 -9.79
N VAL A 56 17.70 -8.78 -9.53
CA VAL A 56 18.05 -7.54 -10.24
C VAL A 56 19.03 -6.75 -9.40
N LEU A 57 20.26 -6.60 -9.89
CA LEU A 57 21.30 -5.80 -9.25
C LEU A 57 21.31 -4.41 -9.87
N THR A 58 21.20 -3.37 -9.05
CA THR A 58 21.27 -1.97 -9.48
C THR A 58 22.43 -1.28 -8.78
N ASN A 59 23.24 -0.54 -9.53
CA ASN A 59 24.25 0.34 -8.94
C ASN A 59 23.64 1.71 -8.63
N ARG A 60 23.51 2.00 -7.34
CA ARG A 60 23.03 3.27 -6.78
C ARG A 60 24.16 4.23 -6.41
N GLY A 61 25.40 3.81 -6.59
CA GLY A 61 26.59 4.63 -6.38
C GLY A 61 26.87 5.54 -7.58
N ASP A 62 27.92 6.32 -7.44
CA ASP A 62 28.42 7.28 -8.42
C ASP A 62 29.69 6.80 -9.14
N ALA A 63 30.18 5.59 -8.80
CA ALA A 63 31.23 4.88 -9.53
C ALA A 63 30.74 3.51 -10.06
N PRO A 64 31.28 3.01 -11.20
CA PRO A 64 30.95 1.66 -11.70
C PRO A 64 31.33 0.56 -10.71
N ALA A 65 30.48 -0.45 -10.56
CA ALA A 65 30.84 -1.69 -9.87
C ALA A 65 31.55 -2.62 -10.85
N THR A 66 32.72 -3.16 -10.46
CA THR A 66 33.48 -4.14 -11.26
C THR A 66 33.45 -5.50 -10.57
N GLY A 67 32.54 -6.36 -11.02
CA GLY A 67 32.23 -7.65 -10.42
C GLY A 67 31.11 -7.53 -9.39
N TRP A 68 30.31 -8.60 -9.29
CA TRP A 68 29.29 -8.71 -8.26
C TRP A 68 29.19 -10.14 -7.74
N THR A 69 28.85 -10.25 -6.46
CA THR A 69 28.57 -11.51 -5.79
C THR A 69 27.32 -11.33 -4.96
N VAL A 70 26.30 -12.16 -5.18
CA VAL A 70 25.09 -12.24 -4.36
C VAL A 70 25.11 -13.54 -3.56
N GLU A 71 24.94 -13.45 -2.25
CA GLU A 71 24.95 -14.59 -1.32
C GLU A 71 23.66 -14.59 -0.52
N PHE A 72 23.03 -15.75 -0.35
CA PHE A 72 21.83 -15.91 0.47
C PHE A 72 21.65 -17.36 0.93
N ASP A 73 20.83 -17.54 1.96
CA ASP A 73 20.44 -18.86 2.47
C ASP A 73 19.04 -19.23 1.96
N LEU A 74 18.79 -20.51 1.72
CA LEU A 74 17.44 -21.03 1.49
C LEU A 74 16.96 -21.87 2.67
N PRO A 75 15.70 -21.69 3.14
CA PRO A 75 15.14 -22.52 4.21
C PRO A 75 15.21 -24.01 3.87
N ALA A 76 15.34 -24.84 4.92
CA ALA A 76 15.29 -26.30 4.79
C ALA A 76 14.07 -26.74 3.96
N GLY A 77 14.30 -27.70 3.05
CA GLY A 77 13.30 -28.14 2.08
C GLY A 77 13.24 -27.32 0.80
N THR A 78 14.07 -26.28 0.66
CA THR A 78 14.23 -25.52 -0.59
C THR A 78 15.68 -25.49 -1.05
N ARG A 79 15.93 -25.76 -2.34
CA ARG A 79 17.27 -25.75 -2.94
C ARG A 79 17.24 -25.22 -4.36
N VAL A 80 18.32 -24.58 -4.79
CA VAL A 80 18.47 -24.13 -6.17
C VAL A 80 18.80 -25.31 -7.10
N THR A 81 17.98 -25.54 -8.13
CA THR A 81 18.15 -26.64 -9.10
C THR A 81 18.94 -26.25 -10.36
N GLY A 82 18.95 -24.96 -10.73
CA GLY A 82 19.74 -24.43 -11.83
C GLY A 82 19.80 -22.91 -11.79
N SER A 83 20.74 -22.31 -12.52
CA SER A 83 20.92 -20.85 -12.60
C SER A 83 21.46 -20.41 -13.95
N TRP A 84 21.20 -19.16 -14.33
CA TRP A 84 21.68 -18.53 -15.56
C TRP A 84 22.22 -17.12 -15.28
N SER A 85 23.09 -16.63 -16.17
CA SER A 85 23.75 -15.32 -16.04
C SER A 85 24.54 -15.13 -14.74
N SER A 86 25.01 -16.23 -14.14
CA SER A 86 25.80 -16.26 -12.90
C SER A 86 26.66 -17.52 -12.81
N VAL A 87 27.76 -17.47 -12.07
CA VAL A 87 28.50 -18.64 -11.59
C VAL A 87 28.07 -18.96 -10.17
N ARG A 88 27.47 -20.14 -9.95
CA ARG A 88 26.90 -20.54 -8.66
C ARG A 88 27.78 -21.54 -7.92
N THR A 89 28.07 -21.26 -6.65
CA THR A 89 28.59 -22.23 -5.66
C THR A 89 27.57 -22.45 -4.54
N THR A 90 27.59 -23.62 -3.90
CA THR A 90 26.63 -23.96 -2.84
C THR A 90 27.31 -24.78 -1.76
N THR A 91 27.04 -24.47 -0.50
CA THR A 91 27.53 -25.21 0.68
C THR A 91 26.40 -25.31 1.68
N GLY A 92 25.83 -26.50 1.84
CA GLY A 92 24.60 -26.66 2.64
C GLY A 92 23.42 -25.91 2.02
N ASP A 93 22.79 -25.06 2.82
CA ASP A 93 21.71 -24.14 2.47
C ASP A 93 22.19 -22.76 2.00
N HIS A 94 23.50 -22.50 2.06
CA HIS A 94 24.11 -21.25 1.63
C HIS A 94 24.44 -21.28 0.13
N HIS A 95 23.95 -20.28 -0.61
CA HIS A 95 24.13 -20.13 -2.04
C HIS A 95 24.85 -18.83 -2.38
N ARG A 96 25.91 -18.94 -3.20
CA ARG A 96 26.70 -17.81 -3.69
C ARG A 96 26.67 -17.76 -5.21
N PHE A 97 26.35 -16.59 -5.77
CA PHE A 97 26.24 -16.31 -7.19
C PHE A 97 27.19 -15.17 -7.55
N ALA A 98 28.21 -15.45 -8.34
CA ALA A 98 29.10 -14.44 -8.90
C ALA A 98 28.71 -14.10 -10.34
N ASP A 99 29.20 -12.97 -10.84
CA ASP A 99 29.00 -12.58 -12.24
C ASP A 99 29.51 -13.64 -13.23
N ALA A 100 28.90 -13.67 -14.42
CA ALA A 100 29.24 -14.59 -15.51
C ALA A 100 30.37 -14.05 -16.40
N GLY A 101 31.18 -13.10 -15.91
CA GLY A 101 32.21 -12.39 -16.65
C GLY A 101 31.65 -11.27 -17.53
N TRP A 102 30.71 -11.57 -18.43
CA TRP A 102 30.17 -10.60 -19.38
C TRP A 102 29.24 -9.55 -18.74
N ASN A 103 28.66 -9.86 -17.57
CA ASN A 103 27.75 -8.98 -16.83
C ASN A 103 28.36 -8.44 -15.52
N GLY A 104 29.68 -8.51 -15.37
CA GLY A 104 30.35 -8.08 -14.14
C GLY A 104 30.37 -6.57 -13.91
N THR A 105 30.33 -5.75 -14.98
CA THR A 105 30.37 -4.29 -14.85
C THR A 105 28.95 -3.70 -14.76
N VAL A 106 28.67 -2.95 -13.69
CA VAL A 106 27.40 -2.22 -13.51
C VAL A 106 27.68 -0.73 -13.36
N ALA A 107 27.41 0.05 -14.40
CA ALA A 107 27.58 1.50 -14.38
C ALA A 107 26.63 2.18 -13.36
N PRO A 108 26.95 3.39 -12.86
CA PRO A 108 26.02 4.18 -12.04
C PRO A 108 24.63 4.27 -12.66
N GLY A 109 23.59 3.97 -11.88
CA GLY A 109 22.19 3.93 -12.33
C GLY A 109 21.79 2.74 -13.21
N ALA A 110 22.75 1.93 -13.69
CA ALA A 110 22.47 0.75 -14.50
C ALA A 110 22.07 -0.45 -13.65
N SER A 111 21.48 -1.45 -14.31
CA SER A 111 21.13 -2.72 -13.68
C SER A 111 21.55 -3.92 -14.53
N VAL A 112 21.86 -5.02 -13.85
CA VAL A 112 22.08 -6.35 -14.43
C VAL A 112 21.20 -7.36 -13.71
N SER A 113 20.99 -8.54 -14.28
CA SER A 113 20.20 -9.58 -13.63
C SER A 113 20.77 -10.96 -13.85
N PHE A 114 20.56 -11.81 -12.85
CA PHE A 114 20.74 -13.26 -12.97
C PHE A 114 19.50 -13.97 -12.44
N GLY A 115 19.31 -15.24 -12.81
CA GLY A 115 18.16 -15.98 -12.34
C GLY A 115 18.47 -17.42 -11.99
N PHE A 116 17.50 -18.06 -11.35
CA PHE A 116 17.59 -19.41 -10.86
C PHE A 116 16.23 -20.09 -10.75
N ASN A 117 16.25 -21.43 -10.81
CA ASN A 117 15.13 -22.28 -10.45
C ASN A 117 15.37 -22.88 -9.07
N ALA A 118 14.32 -22.97 -8.26
CA ALA A 118 14.33 -23.62 -6.96
C ALA A 118 13.32 -24.77 -6.93
N ALA A 119 13.70 -25.86 -6.26
CA ALA A 119 12.79 -26.90 -5.81
C ALA A 119 12.53 -26.70 -4.31
N GLY A 120 11.26 -26.60 -3.92
CA GLY A 120 10.81 -26.07 -2.63
C GLY A 120 10.28 -24.64 -2.75
N LEU A 121 9.52 -24.19 -1.74
CA LEU A 121 8.80 -22.91 -1.80
C LEU A 121 9.45 -21.78 -0.99
N GLY A 122 10.47 -22.10 -0.18
CA GLY A 122 11.22 -21.13 0.63
C GLY A 122 11.95 -20.10 -0.22
N THR A 123 11.96 -18.84 0.23
CA THR A 123 12.62 -17.72 -0.43
C THR A 123 14.00 -17.42 0.17
N PRO A 124 14.90 -16.73 -0.56
CA PRO A 124 16.18 -16.28 -0.04
C PRO A 124 16.09 -15.52 1.29
N LEU A 125 16.96 -15.86 2.23
CA LEU A 125 17.20 -15.18 3.51
C LEU A 125 18.65 -14.66 3.56
N ASN A 126 18.94 -13.72 4.46
CA ASN A 126 20.29 -13.21 4.73
C ASN A 126 21.05 -12.73 3.48
N CYS A 127 20.32 -12.15 2.52
CA CYS A 127 20.88 -11.76 1.24
C CYS A 127 21.95 -10.65 1.39
N THR A 128 23.13 -10.88 0.84
CA THR A 128 24.17 -9.86 0.67
C THR A 128 24.59 -9.73 -0.80
N VAL A 129 25.00 -8.52 -1.19
CA VAL A 129 25.65 -8.21 -2.47
C VAL A 129 26.99 -7.55 -2.18
N ASN A 130 28.08 -8.16 -2.66
CA ASN A 130 29.46 -7.77 -2.35
C ASN A 130 29.71 -7.60 -0.84
N GLY A 131 29.12 -8.48 -0.02
CA GLY A 131 29.25 -8.46 1.44
C GLY A 131 28.41 -7.41 2.17
N ALA A 132 27.71 -6.52 1.46
CA ALA A 132 26.73 -5.60 2.04
C ALA A 132 25.30 -6.20 1.95
N PRO A 133 24.37 -5.87 2.85
CA PRO A 133 22.98 -6.32 2.73
C PRO A 133 22.38 -5.96 1.36
N CYS A 134 21.65 -6.89 0.74
CA CYS A 134 21.07 -6.71 -0.59
C CYS A 134 20.15 -5.49 -0.74
N ALA A 135 19.52 -5.02 0.34
CA ALA A 135 18.70 -3.82 0.36
C ALA A 135 19.50 -2.49 0.33
N GLY A 136 20.83 -2.56 0.46
CA GLY A 136 21.71 -1.41 0.68
C GLY A 136 21.79 -1.01 2.15
N GLY A 137 23.00 -0.93 2.70
CA GLY A 137 23.26 -0.55 4.11
C GLY A 137 24.65 -1.01 4.58
N PRO A 138 25.15 -0.55 5.75
CA PRO A 138 26.41 -1.05 6.30
C PRO A 138 26.30 -2.55 6.65
N PRO A 139 27.38 -3.35 6.50
CA PRO A 139 27.38 -4.73 6.97
C PRO A 139 27.07 -4.81 8.48
N PRO A 140 26.38 -5.85 8.97
CA PRO A 140 26.23 -6.07 10.41
C PRO A 140 27.62 -6.25 11.05
N PRO A 141 27.87 -5.73 12.26
CA PRO A 141 29.14 -5.98 12.95
C PRO A 141 29.25 -7.46 13.32
N THR A 142 30.30 -8.13 12.87
CA THR A 142 30.70 -9.47 13.31
C THR A 142 31.15 -9.39 14.77
N THR A 143 30.37 -9.98 15.67
CA THR A 143 30.69 -10.02 17.10
C THR A 143 31.52 -11.26 17.42
N THR A 144 32.82 -11.06 17.61
CA THR A 144 33.72 -12.06 18.20
C THR A 144 33.45 -12.14 19.70
N ALA A 145 33.14 -13.33 20.21
CA ALA A 145 32.89 -13.57 21.63
C ALA A 145 34.19 -13.46 22.46
N PRO A 146 34.21 -12.69 23.57
CA PRO A 146 35.25 -12.82 24.57
C PRO A 146 34.79 -13.72 25.72
N THR A 147 35.57 -14.77 25.95
CA THR A 147 35.67 -15.49 27.22
C THR A 147 36.31 -14.61 28.29
N THR A 148 35.76 -14.58 29.50
CA THR A 148 36.49 -14.60 30.79
C THR A 148 35.51 -14.56 31.99
N ARG A 149 35.79 -15.41 32.98
CA ARG A 149 35.27 -15.51 34.36
C ARG A 149 36.37 -14.90 35.28
N PRO A 150 36.16 -14.21 36.44
CA PRO A 150 35.58 -14.72 37.72
C PRO A 150 35.00 -13.60 38.67
N PRO A 151 34.87 -13.74 40.02
CA PRO A 151 33.85 -14.47 40.80
C PRO A 151 33.11 -13.67 41.91
N ALA A 152 32.05 -14.30 42.47
CA ALA A 152 31.54 -14.29 43.85
C ALA A 152 30.96 -13.01 44.55
N THR A 153 29.63 -13.08 44.75
CA THR A 153 28.81 -12.74 45.94
C THR A 153 28.60 -11.28 46.41
N PRO A 154 27.36 -10.76 46.32
CA PRO A 154 26.89 -9.57 47.07
C PRO A 154 26.05 -9.91 48.33
N PRO A 155 25.96 -9.03 49.35
CA PRO A 155 25.01 -9.18 50.47
C PRO A 155 23.59 -8.65 50.15
N ALA A 156 22.61 -9.23 50.85
CA ALA A 156 21.17 -8.97 50.88
C ALA A 156 20.81 -7.51 51.27
N THR A 157 20.02 -6.80 50.45
CA THR A 157 18.54 -6.64 50.46
C THR A 157 18.06 -5.40 51.23
N THR A 158 17.60 -4.40 50.47
CA THR A 158 16.54 -3.48 50.88
C THR A 158 15.70 -3.18 49.64
N ALA A 159 14.38 -3.34 49.73
CA ALA A 159 13.47 -3.27 48.58
C ALA A 159 12.91 -1.85 48.36
N PRO A 160 12.96 -1.33 47.12
CA PRO A 160 12.04 -0.31 46.61
C PRO A 160 11.16 -0.81 45.45
N PRO A 161 10.15 -0.04 45.01
CA PRO A 161 8.83 -0.50 44.57
C PRO A 161 8.79 -1.10 43.15
N THR A 162 7.77 -1.93 42.94
CA THR A 162 7.39 -2.59 41.69
C THR A 162 7.02 -1.61 40.58
N THR A 163 7.89 -1.49 39.58
CA THR A 163 7.52 -1.12 38.20
C THR A 163 7.70 -2.36 37.32
N PRO A 164 6.68 -2.80 36.54
CA PRO A 164 6.82 -3.91 35.62
C PRO A 164 7.83 -3.64 34.48
N PRO A 165 8.53 -4.66 33.93
CA PRO A 165 9.61 -4.48 32.98
C PRO A 165 9.10 -4.12 31.57
N THR A 166 9.83 -3.19 30.95
CA THR A 166 9.84 -2.87 29.53
C THR A 166 10.00 -4.10 28.65
N GLY A 167 9.00 -4.34 27.79
CA GLY A 167 9.13 -5.20 26.60
C GLY A 167 10.05 -4.57 25.54
N PRO A 168 10.38 -5.32 24.47
CA PRO A 168 11.33 -4.89 23.43
C PRO A 168 10.84 -3.60 22.73
N PRO A 169 11.76 -2.75 22.21
CA PRO A 169 11.37 -1.44 21.71
C PRO A 169 10.43 -1.57 20.51
N ALA A 170 9.23 -1.01 20.63
CA ALA A 170 8.46 -0.56 19.48
C ALA A 170 9.36 0.41 18.66
N GLY A 171 9.27 0.41 17.33
CA GLY A 171 10.03 1.35 16.50
C GLY A 171 9.76 2.82 16.91
N PRO A 172 10.62 3.77 16.50
CA PRO A 172 10.52 5.16 16.95
C PRO A 172 9.15 5.75 16.56
N VAL A 173 8.43 6.31 17.52
CA VAL A 173 7.20 7.07 17.24
C VAL A 173 7.59 8.44 16.70
N VAL A 174 6.99 8.87 15.58
CA VAL A 174 7.14 10.21 15.00
C VAL A 174 5.82 10.96 15.14
N ASP A 175 5.82 11.96 16.00
CA ASP A 175 4.68 12.85 16.16
C ASP A 175 4.68 13.92 15.07
N VAL A 176 3.57 14.05 14.35
CA VAL A 176 3.39 15.08 13.32
C VAL A 176 2.19 15.96 13.66
N ARG A 177 2.31 17.25 13.37
CA ARG A 177 1.29 18.29 13.62
C ARG A 177 0.98 19.13 12.38
N THR A 178 1.74 18.96 11.31
CA THR A 178 1.59 19.70 10.05
C THR A 178 1.64 18.76 8.85
N ALA A 179 1.08 19.18 7.72
CA ALA A 179 1.14 18.43 6.46
C ALA A 179 2.58 18.11 6.02
N ALA A 180 3.47 19.10 6.07
CA ALA A 180 4.88 18.91 5.70
C ALA A 180 5.59 17.88 6.60
N GLN A 181 5.27 17.84 7.89
CA GLN A 181 5.80 16.82 8.80
C GLN A 181 5.25 15.42 8.45
N LEU A 182 3.96 15.32 8.14
CA LEU A 182 3.35 14.06 7.73
C LEU A 182 3.94 13.55 6.41
N GLU A 183 4.06 14.41 5.41
CA GLU A 183 4.66 14.08 4.11
C GLU A 183 6.09 13.57 4.29
N ALA A 184 6.92 14.30 5.04
CA ALA A 184 8.29 13.89 5.32
C ALA A 184 8.37 12.57 6.10
N ALA A 185 7.50 12.38 7.11
CA ALA A 185 7.48 11.17 7.91
C ALA A 185 7.04 9.94 7.11
N VAL A 186 6.03 10.08 6.25
CA VAL A 186 5.55 8.99 5.37
C VAL A 186 6.60 8.64 4.33
N ALA A 187 7.24 9.64 3.72
CA ALA A 187 8.29 9.42 2.72
C ALA A 187 9.56 8.77 3.30
N ALA A 188 9.90 9.10 4.55
CA ALA A 188 11.08 8.56 5.26
C ALA A 188 10.76 7.37 6.17
N ALA A 189 9.55 6.79 6.08
CA ALA A 189 9.08 5.77 6.99
C ALA A 189 9.99 4.53 6.98
N ARG A 190 10.18 3.91 8.15
CA ARG A 190 10.96 2.68 8.33
C ARG A 190 10.07 1.55 8.89
N PRO A 191 10.33 0.27 8.56
CA PRO A 191 9.60 -0.85 9.16
C PRO A 191 9.52 -0.74 10.69
N GLY A 192 8.33 -0.96 11.24
CA GLY A 192 8.05 -0.88 12.69
C GLY A 192 7.80 0.53 13.23
N GLN A 193 7.93 1.57 12.40
CA GLN A 193 7.70 2.95 12.81
C GLN A 193 6.21 3.27 12.98
N THR A 194 5.89 4.11 13.95
CA THR A 194 4.55 4.68 14.11
C THR A 194 4.60 6.18 13.84
N ILE A 195 3.84 6.66 12.88
CA ILE A 195 3.60 8.07 12.60
C ILE A 195 2.29 8.45 13.27
N ARG A 196 2.35 9.31 14.29
CA ARG A 196 1.19 9.70 15.10
C ARG A 196 0.76 11.12 14.76
N LEU A 197 -0.46 11.24 14.24
CA LEU A 197 -1.10 12.49 13.86
C LEU A 197 -1.68 13.18 15.10
N ALA A 198 -1.34 14.44 15.31
CA ALA A 198 -2.13 15.30 16.18
C ALA A 198 -3.46 15.70 15.50
N PRO A 199 -4.52 16.05 16.26
CA PRO A 199 -5.70 16.72 15.71
C PRO A 199 -5.33 17.92 14.83
N GLY A 200 -6.05 18.11 13.73
CA GLY A 200 -5.81 19.18 12.78
C GLY A 200 -6.01 18.72 11.34
N THR A 201 -5.93 19.68 10.42
CA THR A 201 -6.09 19.42 8.98
C THR A 201 -4.74 19.40 8.29
N TYR A 202 -4.49 18.35 7.51
CA TYR A 202 -3.28 18.09 6.76
C TYR A 202 -3.62 18.17 5.26
N HIS A 203 -3.27 19.30 4.64
CA HIS A 203 -3.46 19.52 3.20
C HIS A 203 -2.25 19.02 2.42
N GLY A 204 -2.42 18.06 1.53
CA GLY A 204 -1.37 17.64 0.60
C GLY A 204 -1.48 16.19 0.13
N ALA A 205 -0.53 15.79 -0.71
CA ALA A 205 -0.40 14.43 -1.21
C ALA A 205 0.52 13.60 -0.31
N PHE A 206 -0.03 12.56 0.32
CA PHE A 206 0.72 11.67 1.20
C PHE A 206 0.98 10.34 0.51
N VAL A 207 2.24 10.08 0.12
CA VAL A 207 2.61 8.90 -0.67
C VAL A 207 3.56 7.99 0.11
N ALA A 208 3.06 6.84 0.54
CA ALA A 208 3.82 5.77 1.17
C ALA A 208 4.44 4.85 0.11
N ARG A 209 5.75 4.58 0.24
CA ARG A 209 6.50 3.66 -0.64
C ARG A 209 7.36 2.64 0.09
N THR A 210 7.50 2.76 1.41
CA THR A 210 8.33 1.85 2.19
C THR A 210 7.67 0.48 2.25
N VAL A 211 8.42 -0.56 1.92
CA VAL A 211 8.01 -1.96 2.16
C VAL A 211 8.28 -2.29 3.63
N ALA A 212 7.21 -2.58 4.38
CA ALA A 212 7.30 -3.05 5.75
C ALA A 212 7.13 -4.58 5.80
N THR A 213 7.12 -5.17 7.00
CA THR A 213 6.89 -6.61 7.19
C THR A 213 5.76 -6.86 8.17
N ALA A 214 5.20 -8.08 8.18
CA ALA A 214 4.19 -8.46 9.17
C ALA A 214 4.65 -8.26 10.63
N ALA A 215 5.94 -8.51 10.91
CA ALA A 215 6.54 -8.34 12.23
C ALA A 215 6.83 -6.87 12.57
N GLN A 216 7.07 -6.03 11.57
CA GLN A 216 7.41 -4.62 11.72
C GLN A 216 6.59 -3.76 10.75
N PRO A 217 5.27 -3.69 10.94
CA PRO A 217 4.42 -2.87 10.09
C PRO A 217 4.73 -1.38 10.31
N VAL A 218 4.58 -0.58 9.27
CA VAL A 218 4.52 0.88 9.45
C VAL A 218 3.09 1.25 9.83
N THR A 219 2.91 2.08 10.85
CA THR A 219 1.59 2.52 11.30
C THR A 219 1.44 4.02 11.15
N VAL A 220 0.38 4.49 10.51
CA VAL A 220 -0.10 5.88 10.56
C VAL A 220 -1.35 5.89 11.42
N THR A 221 -1.34 6.65 12.52
CA THR A 221 -2.45 6.64 13.48
C THR A 221 -2.78 8.04 13.97
N GLY A 222 -4.07 8.30 14.17
CA GLY A 222 -4.55 9.56 14.72
C GLY A 222 -6.01 9.47 15.18
N PRO A 223 -6.50 10.47 15.92
CA PRO A 223 -7.93 10.60 16.18
C PRO A 223 -8.67 10.97 14.89
N ALA A 224 -9.99 10.77 14.84
CA ALA A 224 -10.83 11.19 13.70
C ALA A 224 -10.75 12.70 13.42
N THR A 225 -10.35 13.51 14.40
CA THR A 225 -10.08 14.95 14.25
C THR A 225 -8.74 15.27 13.58
N ALA A 226 -7.92 14.27 13.26
CA ALA A 226 -6.81 14.41 12.32
C ALA A 226 -7.35 14.14 10.91
N ILE A 227 -7.41 15.18 10.09
CA ILE A 227 -8.11 15.19 8.80
C ILE A 227 -7.10 15.36 7.68
N LEU A 228 -6.95 14.34 6.84
CA LEU A 228 -6.16 14.40 5.61
C LEU A 228 -7.06 14.85 4.47
N THR A 229 -6.60 15.84 3.70
CA THR A 229 -7.34 16.35 2.56
C THR A 229 -6.41 16.69 1.40
N ASN A 230 -6.86 16.40 0.19
CA ASN A 230 -6.09 16.65 -1.01
C ASN A 230 -7.01 17.03 -2.18
N PRO A 231 -7.46 18.30 -2.24
CA PRO A 231 -8.32 18.78 -3.31
C PRO A 231 -7.73 18.46 -4.68
N GLU A 232 -8.55 17.96 -5.59
CA GLU A 232 -8.10 17.57 -6.93
C GLU A 232 -7.38 18.72 -7.64
N PRO A 233 -6.10 18.54 -8.04
CA PRO A 233 -5.42 19.51 -8.90
C PRO A 233 -6.10 19.60 -10.27
N ALA A 234 -6.20 20.81 -10.83
CA ALA A 234 -6.80 20.98 -12.15
C ALA A 234 -5.99 20.23 -13.23
N GLY A 235 -6.62 19.27 -13.91
CA GLY A 235 -6.02 18.54 -15.04
C GLY A 235 -6.54 17.11 -15.20
N SER A 236 -6.28 16.49 -16.36
CA SER A 236 -6.61 15.09 -16.59
C SER A 236 -5.59 14.17 -15.93
N ASN A 237 -6.02 13.32 -15.01
CA ASN A 237 -5.19 12.21 -14.52
C ASN A 237 -4.94 11.23 -15.68
N PRO A 238 -3.67 11.01 -16.11
CA PRO A 238 -3.34 10.39 -17.41
C PRO A 238 -3.73 8.92 -17.58
N GLY A 239 -4.46 8.32 -16.64
CA GLY A 239 -4.64 6.87 -16.57
C GLY A 239 -3.33 6.17 -16.20
N CYS A 240 -3.41 5.03 -15.50
CA CYS A 240 -2.24 4.20 -15.19
C CYS A 240 -1.16 4.92 -14.35
N THR A 241 -1.62 5.80 -13.48
CA THR A 241 -0.81 6.71 -12.68
C THR A 241 0.24 5.99 -11.83
N VAL A 242 1.47 6.50 -11.86
CA VAL A 242 2.57 6.10 -10.97
C VAL A 242 3.09 7.34 -10.25
N PRO A 243 3.56 7.26 -8.99
CA PRO A 243 3.98 8.46 -8.31
C PRO A 243 5.29 8.95 -8.92
N ALA A 244 5.37 10.24 -9.17
CA ALA A 244 6.50 10.95 -9.75
C ALA A 244 6.76 12.23 -8.94
N ALA A 245 7.99 12.72 -8.94
CA ALA A 245 8.33 13.95 -8.22
C ALA A 245 7.50 15.12 -8.76
N GLY A 246 6.85 15.88 -7.87
CA GLY A 246 5.99 17.02 -8.23
C GLY A 246 4.65 16.64 -8.87
N PHE A 247 4.30 15.36 -8.91
CA PHE A 247 3.02 14.90 -9.44
C PHE A 247 2.04 14.58 -8.30
N ASP A 248 0.86 15.19 -8.36
CA ASP A 248 -0.23 15.00 -7.40
C ASP A 248 -1.46 14.44 -8.12
N PRO A 249 -1.90 13.21 -7.79
CA PRO A 249 -3.09 12.62 -8.39
C PRO A 249 -4.41 13.04 -7.72
N GLY A 250 -4.39 13.86 -6.66
CA GLY A 250 -5.56 14.21 -5.86
C GLY A 250 -6.03 13.09 -4.93
N TYR A 251 -5.12 12.23 -4.47
CA TYR A 251 -5.46 11.14 -3.54
C TYR A 251 -5.23 11.58 -2.09
N GLY A 252 -6.16 11.23 -1.19
CA GLY A 252 -6.06 11.58 0.23
C GLY A 252 -4.95 10.84 0.96
N PHE A 253 -4.70 9.57 0.63
CA PHE A 253 -3.51 8.82 1.03
C PHE A 253 -3.18 7.74 0.00
N TRP A 254 -1.94 7.68 -0.47
CA TRP A 254 -1.53 6.74 -1.52
C TRP A 254 -0.46 5.79 -1.03
N LEU A 255 -0.75 4.50 -1.02
CA LEU A 255 0.24 3.43 -0.85
C LEU A 255 0.63 2.91 -2.22
N TYR A 256 1.92 2.99 -2.55
CA TYR A 256 2.44 2.54 -3.84
C TYR A 256 3.69 1.69 -3.63
N GLY A 257 3.57 0.36 -3.79
CA GLY A 257 4.65 -0.57 -3.46
C GLY A 257 4.91 -0.70 -1.95
N ALA A 258 3.94 -0.38 -1.11
CA ALA A 258 4.08 -0.20 0.33
C ALA A 258 3.38 -1.33 1.11
N ALA A 259 4.02 -2.49 1.18
CA ALA A 259 3.46 -3.65 1.89
C ALA A 259 3.43 -3.46 3.43
N HIS A 260 2.47 -4.10 4.10
CA HIS A 260 2.35 -4.15 5.56
C HIS A 260 2.21 -2.80 6.28
N TRP A 261 1.42 -1.90 5.71
CA TRP A 261 1.03 -0.65 6.38
C TRP A 261 -0.27 -0.79 7.16
N ARG A 262 -0.39 -0.02 8.24
CA ARG A 262 -1.62 0.13 9.03
C ARG A 262 -2.01 1.59 9.06
N LEU A 263 -3.21 1.90 8.59
CA LEU A 263 -3.84 3.21 8.68
C LEU A 263 -4.95 3.13 9.74
N THR A 264 -4.89 3.96 10.77
CA THR A 264 -5.80 3.80 11.92
C THR A 264 -6.39 5.11 12.45
N GLY A 265 -7.71 5.18 12.54
CA GLY A 265 -8.46 6.16 13.34
C GLY A 265 -8.74 7.53 12.71
N PHE A 266 -7.90 8.01 11.80
CA PHE A 266 -7.99 9.37 11.25
C PHE A 266 -9.09 9.51 10.17
N THR A 267 -9.28 10.74 9.69
CA THR A 267 -10.27 11.06 8.65
C THR A 267 -9.58 11.39 7.32
N VAL A 268 -10.17 10.97 6.20
CA VAL A 268 -9.78 11.37 4.84
C VAL A 268 -10.97 12.00 4.14
N THR A 269 -10.80 13.22 3.61
CA THR A 269 -11.91 13.97 3.00
C THR A 269 -11.45 14.98 1.95
N GLY A 270 -12.36 15.42 1.07
CA GLY A 270 -12.09 16.47 0.09
C GLY A 270 -10.98 16.12 -0.90
N ALA A 271 -10.88 14.83 -1.26
CA ALA A 271 -9.93 14.32 -2.25
C ALA A 271 -10.66 13.77 -3.46
N ARG A 272 -9.96 13.65 -4.61
CA ARG A 272 -10.52 12.97 -5.78
C ARG A 272 -10.80 11.50 -5.46
N LYS A 273 -9.80 10.80 -4.93
CA LYS A 273 -9.94 9.45 -4.37
C LYS A 273 -9.47 9.48 -2.93
N GLY A 274 -10.07 8.67 -2.05
CA GLY A 274 -9.70 8.67 -0.63
C GLY A 274 -8.35 7.98 -0.40
N ILE A 275 -8.37 6.71 -0.06
CA ILE A 275 -7.19 5.88 0.17
C ILE A 275 -6.99 4.97 -1.04
N VAL A 276 -5.84 5.10 -1.70
CA VAL A 276 -5.49 4.26 -2.85
C VAL A 276 -4.33 3.34 -2.48
N VAL A 277 -4.49 2.04 -2.75
CA VAL A 277 -3.57 0.97 -2.43
C VAL A 277 -3.13 0.29 -3.74
N ASP A 278 -1.95 0.66 -4.22
CA ASP A 278 -1.33 0.20 -5.47
C ASP A 278 -0.13 -0.71 -5.16
N ALA A 279 -0.12 -1.94 -5.68
CA ALA A 279 0.97 -2.92 -5.49
C ALA A 279 1.44 -3.05 -4.03
N SER A 280 0.49 -2.98 -3.09
CA SER A 280 0.77 -2.84 -1.66
C SER A 280 0.01 -3.93 -0.89
N PRO A 281 0.56 -5.16 -0.80
CA PRO A 281 -0.10 -6.26 -0.11
C PRO A 281 -0.13 -6.05 1.41
N HIS A 282 -1.07 -6.71 2.08
CA HIS A 282 -1.17 -6.72 3.55
C HIS A 282 -1.37 -5.35 4.21
N VAL A 283 -2.01 -4.41 3.49
CA VAL A 283 -2.39 -3.11 4.05
C VAL A 283 -3.67 -3.24 4.86
N THR A 284 -3.69 -2.67 6.06
CA THR A 284 -4.89 -2.59 6.92
C THR A 284 -5.35 -1.15 7.06
N VAL A 285 -6.62 -0.88 6.74
CA VAL A 285 -7.35 0.36 7.05
C VAL A 285 -8.32 0.03 8.18
N ASP A 286 -8.16 0.66 9.34
CA ASP A 286 -8.90 0.30 10.57
C ASP A 286 -9.45 1.54 11.29
N GLY A 287 -10.77 1.63 11.46
CA GLY A 287 -11.36 2.74 12.20
C GLY A 287 -11.20 4.11 11.54
N VAL A 288 -10.95 4.17 10.23
CA VAL A 288 -10.82 5.42 9.48
C VAL A 288 -12.21 5.92 9.07
N HIS A 289 -12.39 7.24 9.04
CA HIS A 289 -13.57 7.86 8.42
C HIS A 289 -13.20 8.43 7.06
N VAL A 290 -13.76 7.91 5.98
CA VAL A 290 -13.54 8.43 4.63
C VAL A 290 -14.85 9.05 4.13
N HIS A 291 -14.85 10.34 3.79
CA HIS A 291 -16.08 10.98 3.32
C HIS A 291 -15.85 12.18 2.40
N THR A 292 -16.86 12.54 1.63
CA THR A 292 -16.81 13.70 0.71
C THR A 292 -15.64 13.53 -0.27
N ILE A 293 -15.71 12.46 -1.04
CA ILE A 293 -14.69 12.06 -2.02
C ILE A 293 -15.26 12.21 -3.43
N GLY A 294 -14.44 12.71 -4.36
CA GLY A 294 -14.83 12.98 -5.75
C GLY A 294 -15.29 11.74 -6.51
N ASP A 295 -14.51 10.67 -6.40
CA ASP A 295 -14.70 9.33 -6.96
C ASP A 295 -14.84 8.34 -5.77
N GLU A 296 -14.04 7.26 -5.73
CA GLU A 296 -14.14 6.18 -4.75
C GLU A 296 -13.34 6.42 -3.45
N ALA A 297 -13.86 5.91 -2.33
CA ALA A 297 -13.28 6.15 -1.01
C ALA A 297 -12.04 5.29 -0.71
N VAL A 298 -12.09 3.98 -0.90
CA VAL A 298 -10.94 3.08 -0.67
C VAL A 298 -10.75 2.14 -1.86
N HIS A 299 -9.59 2.17 -2.50
CA HIS A 299 -9.33 1.39 -3.71
C HIS A 299 -8.09 0.53 -3.55
N PHE A 300 -8.28 -0.79 -3.55
CA PHE A 300 -7.18 -1.75 -3.69
C PHE A 300 -7.06 -2.14 -5.16
N ARG A 301 -5.90 -1.91 -5.77
CA ARG A 301 -5.64 -2.26 -7.16
C ARG A 301 -4.17 -2.59 -7.37
N ARG A 302 -3.81 -2.87 -8.62
CA ARG A 302 -2.42 -3.12 -9.03
C ARG A 302 -1.83 -4.32 -8.30
N THR A 303 -2.62 -5.38 -8.17
CA THR A 303 -2.25 -6.60 -7.45
C THR A 303 -1.84 -6.29 -6.00
N SER A 304 -2.81 -5.79 -5.22
CA SER A 304 -2.65 -5.49 -3.78
C SER A 304 -3.41 -6.50 -2.91
N PRO A 305 -3.01 -7.78 -2.87
CA PRO A 305 -3.77 -8.80 -2.18
C PRO A 305 -3.66 -8.70 -0.66
N ASP A 306 -4.52 -9.47 0.02
CA ASP A 306 -4.46 -9.72 1.46
C ASP A 306 -4.61 -8.44 2.32
N GLY A 307 -5.26 -7.43 1.74
CA GLY A 307 -5.62 -6.19 2.41
C GLY A 307 -6.85 -6.33 3.31
N ILE A 308 -7.03 -5.41 4.25
CA ILE A 308 -8.18 -5.37 5.15
C ILE A 308 -8.70 -3.93 5.25
N VAL A 309 -10.00 -3.73 5.04
CA VAL A 309 -10.72 -2.52 5.45
C VAL A 309 -11.69 -2.91 6.54
N ARG A 310 -11.52 -2.36 7.75
CA ARG A 310 -12.37 -2.74 8.87
C ARG A 310 -12.74 -1.61 9.80
N ASN A 311 -13.84 -1.80 10.53
CA ASN A 311 -14.34 -0.90 11.59
C ASN A 311 -14.46 0.57 11.13
N SER A 312 -14.51 0.83 9.82
CA SER A 312 -14.39 2.16 9.23
C SER A 312 -15.77 2.70 8.86
N ARG A 313 -15.86 4.02 8.70
CA ARG A 313 -17.06 4.71 8.24
C ARG A 313 -16.78 5.32 6.86
N ILE A 314 -17.63 5.02 5.89
CA ILE A 314 -17.49 5.49 4.50
C ILE A 314 -18.82 6.08 4.04
N GLU A 315 -18.84 7.32 3.55
CA GLU A 315 -20.06 7.99 3.09
C GLU A 315 -19.77 9.14 2.12
N ASN A 316 -20.79 9.60 1.38
CA ASN A 316 -20.69 10.78 0.52
C ASN A 316 -19.52 10.69 -0.49
N THR A 317 -19.52 9.65 -1.33
CA THR A 317 -18.52 9.39 -2.38
C THR A 317 -19.13 9.64 -3.77
N GLY A 318 -18.29 9.76 -4.80
CA GLY A 318 -18.77 10.12 -6.14
C GLY A 318 -19.25 11.57 -6.23
N VAL A 319 -18.74 12.46 -5.37
CA VAL A 319 -19.14 13.88 -5.31
C VAL A 319 -18.98 14.55 -6.68
N THR A 320 -17.90 14.23 -7.38
CA THR A 320 -17.55 14.71 -8.71
C THR A 320 -18.10 13.80 -9.80
N GLN A 321 -17.87 12.48 -9.68
CA GLN A 321 -18.26 11.48 -10.67
C GLN A 321 -19.07 10.37 -9.99
N PRO A 322 -20.42 10.49 -9.92
CA PRO A 322 -21.26 9.52 -9.23
C PRO A 322 -21.04 8.06 -9.66
N GLN A 323 -20.72 7.85 -10.94
CA GLN A 323 -20.47 6.54 -11.54
C GLN A 323 -19.13 5.89 -11.14
N TYR A 324 -18.25 6.63 -10.49
CA TYR A 324 -16.98 6.14 -9.91
C TYR A 324 -16.99 6.33 -8.39
N GLY A 325 -18.18 6.43 -7.81
CA GLY A 325 -18.40 6.82 -6.42
C GLY A 325 -18.44 5.65 -5.46
N GLU A 326 -17.67 4.58 -5.66
CA GLU A 326 -17.74 3.38 -4.83
C GLU A 326 -17.22 3.65 -3.41
N GLY A 327 -17.79 2.95 -2.43
CA GLY A 327 -17.28 2.99 -1.05
C GLY A 327 -15.92 2.28 -0.96
N VAL A 328 -15.90 1.02 -1.36
CA VAL A 328 -14.69 0.20 -1.46
C VAL A 328 -14.61 -0.44 -2.84
N TYR A 329 -13.48 -0.29 -3.52
CA TYR A 329 -13.23 -0.82 -4.87
C TYR A 329 -12.09 -1.83 -4.82
N LEU A 330 -12.36 -3.07 -5.24
CA LEU A 330 -11.40 -4.18 -5.16
C LEU A 330 -10.99 -4.66 -6.56
N GLY A 331 -9.70 -4.51 -6.87
CA GLY A 331 -9.10 -4.86 -8.16
C GLY A 331 -9.30 -3.77 -9.20
N SER A 332 -9.42 -4.18 -10.47
CA SER A 332 -9.70 -3.26 -11.56
C SER A 332 -10.50 -3.95 -12.65
N ALA A 333 -11.36 -3.18 -13.32
CA ALA A 333 -12.07 -3.65 -14.50
C ALA A 333 -11.07 -4.16 -15.56
N ASN A 334 -11.48 -5.14 -16.35
CA ASN A 334 -10.64 -5.80 -17.34
C ASN A 334 -10.03 -4.86 -18.39
N SER A 335 -10.71 -3.76 -18.70
CA SER A 335 -10.19 -2.69 -19.56
C SER A 335 -8.95 -1.99 -18.99
N ASN A 336 -8.74 -2.05 -17.67
CA ASN A 336 -7.61 -1.43 -16.97
C ASN A 336 -6.50 -2.43 -16.59
N TRP A 337 -6.67 -3.72 -16.88
CA TRP A 337 -5.65 -4.75 -16.65
C TRP A 337 -4.30 -4.49 -17.34
N PRO A 338 -4.21 -3.86 -18.53
CA PRO A 338 -2.91 -3.45 -19.07
C PRO A 338 -2.09 -2.55 -18.13
N CYS A 339 -2.76 -1.84 -17.21
CA CYS A 339 -2.12 -0.89 -16.30
C CYS A 339 -1.99 -1.38 -14.86
N TYR A 340 -3.01 -2.06 -14.36
CA TYR A 340 -3.08 -2.52 -12.97
C TYR A 340 -2.96 -4.05 -12.85
N GLY A 341 -2.86 -4.74 -13.96
CA GLY A 341 -2.73 -6.18 -14.02
C GLY A 341 -1.32 -6.70 -13.79
N THR A 342 -1.21 -7.96 -13.38
CA THR A 342 0.07 -8.68 -13.39
C THR A 342 0.45 -9.01 -14.84
N ALA A 343 1.54 -8.44 -15.34
CA ALA A 343 2.00 -8.61 -16.72
C ALA A 343 0.92 -8.31 -17.78
N GLY A 344 0.06 -7.32 -17.53
CA GLY A 344 -1.07 -6.95 -18.38
C GLY A 344 -2.27 -7.89 -18.32
N GLY A 345 -2.20 -8.94 -17.48
CA GLY A 345 -3.31 -9.86 -17.17
C GLY A 345 -4.20 -9.34 -16.04
N PRO A 346 -4.99 -10.20 -15.38
CA PRO A 346 -5.89 -9.75 -14.32
C PRO A 346 -5.19 -9.05 -13.16
N ASP A 347 -5.88 -8.08 -12.58
CA ASP A 347 -5.50 -7.48 -11.29
C ASP A 347 -5.75 -8.49 -10.17
N ARG A 348 -4.66 -9.01 -9.59
CA ARG A 348 -4.69 -10.07 -8.57
C ARG A 348 -4.75 -9.49 -7.16
N THR A 349 -5.64 -8.53 -6.98
CA THR A 349 -6.03 -7.98 -5.67
C THR A 349 -6.93 -8.99 -4.94
N ASP A 350 -6.34 -10.16 -4.66
CA ASP A 350 -7.03 -11.31 -4.09
C ASP A 350 -7.11 -11.22 -2.56
N ARG A 351 -8.07 -11.93 -1.97
CA ARG A 351 -8.16 -12.16 -0.51
C ARG A 351 -8.26 -10.89 0.32
N VAL A 352 -8.73 -9.79 -0.29
CA VAL A 352 -9.04 -8.57 0.45
C VAL A 352 -10.29 -8.79 1.30
N GLN A 353 -10.26 -8.28 2.53
CA GLN A 353 -11.34 -8.41 3.50
C GLN A 353 -11.97 -7.05 3.81
N VAL A 354 -13.29 -6.95 3.72
CA VAL A 354 -14.07 -5.77 4.09
C VAL A 354 -14.95 -6.15 5.28
N LEU A 355 -14.59 -5.69 6.48
CA LEU A 355 -15.09 -6.23 7.74
C LEU A 355 -15.69 -5.17 8.67
N ASN A 356 -16.94 -5.34 9.11
CA ASN A 356 -17.53 -4.51 10.18
C ASN A 356 -17.52 -3.00 9.90
N ASN A 357 -17.62 -2.60 8.63
CA ASN A 357 -17.67 -1.19 8.25
C ASN A 357 -19.11 -0.68 8.22
N ARG A 358 -19.28 0.64 8.36
CA ARG A 358 -20.53 1.34 8.06
C ARG A 358 -20.35 2.10 6.75
N ILE A 359 -21.05 1.68 5.69
CA ILE A 359 -20.93 2.27 4.35
C ILE A 359 -22.29 2.86 3.94
N GLY A 360 -22.27 4.12 3.52
CA GLY A 360 -23.44 4.94 3.28
C GLY A 360 -23.84 5.82 4.49
N PRO A 361 -24.73 6.79 4.28
CA PRO A 361 -25.44 7.08 3.03
C PRO A 361 -24.57 7.82 2.01
N ASP A 362 -25.16 8.15 0.86
CA ASP A 362 -24.60 8.98 -0.20
C ASP A 362 -23.32 8.43 -0.83
N VAL A 363 -23.16 7.11 -0.78
CA VAL A 363 -22.22 6.40 -1.65
C VAL A 363 -22.93 6.21 -2.98
N ARG A 364 -22.48 6.93 -4.01
CA ARG A 364 -23.26 7.12 -5.25
C ARG A 364 -23.16 5.97 -6.25
N ALA A 365 -22.14 5.13 -6.15
CA ALA A 365 -22.08 3.85 -6.84
C ALA A 365 -22.33 2.70 -5.84
N GLU A 366 -21.82 1.50 -6.08
CA GLU A 366 -21.89 0.41 -5.13
C GLU A 366 -21.14 0.74 -3.83
N HIS A 367 -21.65 0.24 -2.70
CA HIS A 367 -20.89 0.32 -1.45
C HIS A 367 -19.59 -0.46 -1.52
N ILE A 368 -19.61 -1.62 -2.19
CA ILE A 368 -18.44 -2.42 -2.48
C ILE A 368 -18.54 -2.94 -3.92
N ASP A 369 -17.62 -2.55 -4.79
CA ASP A 369 -17.50 -3.15 -6.13
C ASP A 369 -16.29 -4.09 -6.16
N ILE A 370 -16.59 -5.38 -6.37
CA ILE A 370 -15.59 -6.45 -6.40
C ILE A 370 -15.33 -6.79 -7.86
N LYS A 371 -14.23 -6.30 -8.43
CA LYS A 371 -13.94 -6.50 -9.85
C LYS A 371 -13.48 -7.91 -10.18
N GLU A 372 -13.76 -8.27 -11.43
CA GLU A 372 -13.26 -9.45 -12.09
C GLU A 372 -11.73 -9.51 -12.01
N GLY A 373 -11.18 -10.73 -11.93
CA GLY A 373 -9.75 -10.95 -11.74
C GLY A 373 -9.34 -11.12 -10.27
N THR A 374 -10.12 -10.56 -9.33
CA THR A 374 -9.94 -10.78 -7.89
C THR A 374 -10.60 -12.08 -7.41
N THR A 375 -10.03 -12.69 -6.38
CA THR A 375 -10.50 -13.98 -5.86
C THR A 375 -10.41 -14.11 -4.33
N GLY A 376 -11.32 -14.88 -3.74
CA GLY A 376 -11.15 -15.40 -2.37
C GLY A 376 -11.21 -14.38 -1.24
N GLY A 377 -11.79 -13.20 -1.46
CA GLY A 377 -11.97 -12.19 -0.41
C GLY A 377 -13.17 -12.45 0.49
N VAL A 378 -13.33 -11.59 1.50
CA VAL A 378 -14.40 -11.70 2.50
C VAL A 378 -15.10 -10.35 2.66
N VAL A 379 -16.43 -10.35 2.63
CA VAL A 379 -17.25 -9.20 3.00
C VAL A 379 -18.11 -9.62 4.18
N ARG A 380 -17.75 -9.19 5.40
CA ARG A 380 -18.41 -9.68 6.63
C ARG A 380 -18.81 -8.59 7.60
N GLY A 381 -20.00 -8.69 8.17
CA GLY A 381 -20.43 -7.85 9.31
C GLY A 381 -20.63 -6.38 8.98
N ASN A 382 -20.60 -5.99 7.70
CA ASN A 382 -20.77 -4.60 7.30
C ASN A 382 -22.23 -4.16 7.40
N THR A 383 -22.44 -2.86 7.64
CA THR A 383 -23.75 -2.21 7.58
C THR A 383 -23.81 -1.30 6.36
N PHE A 384 -24.84 -1.48 5.53
CA PHE A 384 -25.08 -0.73 4.31
C PHE A 384 -26.33 0.16 4.43
N ASP A 385 -26.17 1.44 4.14
CA ASP A 385 -27.25 2.43 4.06
C ASP A 385 -27.36 2.94 2.62
N GLY A 386 -28.23 2.31 1.83
CA GLY A 386 -28.30 2.50 0.37
C GLY A 386 -28.93 3.82 -0.09
N ARG A 387 -29.24 4.75 0.82
CA ARG A 387 -29.69 6.10 0.44
C ARG A 387 -28.61 6.79 -0.38
N GLY A 388 -28.99 7.41 -1.49
CA GLY A 388 -28.10 8.20 -2.33
C GLY A 388 -27.34 7.44 -3.41
N ILE A 389 -27.51 6.11 -3.54
CA ILE A 389 -27.03 5.35 -4.71
C ILE A 389 -27.66 5.96 -5.97
N ALA A 390 -26.84 6.29 -6.96
CA ALA A 390 -27.27 7.10 -8.11
C ALA A 390 -27.79 6.28 -9.29
N GLY A 391 -27.42 5.00 -9.41
CA GLY A 391 -27.81 4.16 -10.55
C GLY A 391 -26.98 4.36 -11.82
N GLN A 392 -25.94 5.21 -11.78
CA GLN A 392 -25.10 5.44 -12.97
C GLN A 392 -24.19 4.25 -13.24
N ASN A 393 -23.95 3.93 -14.52
CA ASN A 393 -23.18 2.74 -14.94
C ASN A 393 -23.69 1.42 -14.34
N SER A 394 -25.00 1.33 -14.11
CA SER A 394 -25.65 0.19 -13.45
C SER A 394 -25.29 0.00 -11.98
N ALA A 395 -24.75 1.02 -11.32
CA ALA A 395 -24.50 0.98 -9.89
C ALA A 395 -25.81 1.14 -9.10
N ASP A 396 -26.49 0.03 -8.86
CA ASP A 396 -27.83 -0.03 -8.27
C ASP A 396 -27.97 -1.09 -7.16
N SER A 397 -26.85 -1.51 -6.56
CA SER A 397 -26.81 -2.46 -5.44
C SER A 397 -25.82 -2.05 -4.35
N TRP A 398 -25.87 -2.71 -3.18
CA TRP A 398 -24.82 -2.47 -2.16
C TRP A 398 -23.50 -3.11 -2.57
N VAL A 399 -23.55 -4.31 -3.16
CA VAL A 399 -22.35 -5.04 -3.56
C VAL A 399 -22.56 -5.68 -4.92
N ASP A 400 -21.69 -5.38 -5.87
CA ASP A 400 -21.58 -6.14 -7.12
C ASP A 400 -20.35 -7.05 -7.09
N ALA A 401 -20.59 -8.36 -7.13
CA ALA A 401 -19.60 -9.41 -7.06
C ALA A 401 -19.23 -9.93 -8.46
N LYS A 402 -18.29 -9.25 -9.13
CA LYS A 402 -17.64 -9.72 -10.36
C LYS A 402 -16.41 -10.59 -10.05
N GLY A 403 -15.86 -10.52 -8.83
CA GLY A 403 -14.81 -11.43 -8.35
C GLY A 403 -15.30 -12.87 -8.15
N THR A 404 -14.37 -13.80 -7.91
CA THR A 404 -14.66 -15.24 -7.81
C THR A 404 -14.32 -15.79 -6.42
N GLY A 405 -15.18 -16.64 -5.85
CA GLY A 405 -14.90 -17.34 -4.60
C GLY A 405 -14.96 -16.46 -3.34
N TYR A 406 -15.69 -15.36 -3.37
CA TYR A 406 -15.87 -14.48 -2.21
C TYR A 406 -16.86 -15.05 -1.21
N LEU A 407 -16.59 -14.83 0.07
CA LEU A 407 -17.53 -15.10 1.16
C LEU A 407 -18.18 -13.79 1.62
N ILE A 408 -19.50 -13.69 1.45
CA ILE A 408 -20.30 -12.50 1.77
C ILE A 408 -21.29 -12.89 2.87
N GLU A 409 -21.00 -12.53 4.13
CA GLU A 409 -21.78 -13.03 5.25
C GLU A 409 -22.02 -12.05 6.40
N ASP A 410 -23.10 -12.29 7.15
CA ASP A 410 -23.45 -11.55 8.36
C ASP A 410 -23.54 -10.02 8.16
N ASN A 411 -23.70 -9.56 6.92
CA ASN A 411 -23.87 -8.14 6.63
C ASN A 411 -25.33 -7.73 6.82
N THR A 412 -25.57 -6.46 7.11
CA THR A 412 -26.90 -5.87 7.20
C THR A 412 -27.03 -4.74 6.20
N GLY A 413 -28.06 -4.76 5.35
CA GLY A 413 -28.31 -3.71 4.38
C GLY A 413 -29.72 -3.16 4.47
N THR A 414 -29.84 -1.84 4.33
CA THR A 414 -31.12 -1.14 4.27
C THR A 414 -31.13 -0.20 3.06
N PHE A 415 -32.26 -0.13 2.37
CA PHE A 415 -32.50 0.89 1.37
C PHE A 415 -33.72 1.72 1.77
N ARG A 416 -33.61 3.03 1.62
CA ARG A 416 -34.71 3.99 1.72
C ARG A 416 -34.49 5.02 0.60
N ALA A 417 -35.57 5.56 0.05
CA ALA A 417 -35.45 6.69 -0.86
C ALA A 417 -34.78 7.88 -0.13
N PRO A 418 -34.01 8.73 -0.82
CA PRO A 418 -33.80 8.75 -2.28
C PRO A 418 -32.71 7.79 -2.77
N GLY A 419 -32.75 7.46 -4.07
CA GLY A 419 -31.73 6.66 -4.76
C GLY A 419 -32.31 5.73 -5.81
N THR A 420 -31.44 5.17 -6.65
CA THR A 420 -31.75 4.10 -7.59
C THR A 420 -31.24 2.79 -7.00
N PHE A 421 -32.09 1.78 -6.89
CA PHE A 421 -31.73 0.53 -6.24
C PHE A 421 -32.50 -0.64 -6.83
N ALA A 422 -31.78 -1.60 -7.41
CA ALA A 422 -32.33 -2.78 -8.03
C ALA A 422 -32.27 -3.99 -7.10
N ASN A 423 -31.15 -4.24 -6.42
CA ASN A 423 -30.93 -5.45 -5.61
C ASN A 423 -30.01 -5.19 -4.43
N GLY A 424 -30.05 -6.06 -3.41
CA GLY A 424 -29.12 -5.99 -2.28
C GLY A 424 -27.67 -6.27 -2.67
N TYR A 425 -27.47 -7.45 -3.25
CA TYR A 425 -26.21 -7.98 -3.75
C TYR A 425 -26.42 -8.50 -5.17
N GLU A 426 -25.42 -8.35 -6.02
CA GLU A 426 -25.44 -8.83 -7.40
C GLU A 426 -24.19 -9.61 -7.76
N THR A 427 -24.27 -10.38 -8.83
CA THR A 427 -23.10 -10.93 -9.53
C THR A 427 -23.08 -10.46 -10.96
N HIS A 428 -21.91 -10.23 -11.52
CA HIS A 428 -21.75 -10.00 -12.95
C HIS A 428 -20.57 -10.79 -13.51
N HIS A 429 -20.59 -11.00 -14.82
CA HIS A 429 -19.62 -11.84 -15.52
C HIS A 429 -18.91 -11.11 -16.67
N PRO A 430 -18.09 -10.08 -16.41
CA PRO A 430 -17.38 -9.33 -17.47
C PRO A 430 -16.37 -10.17 -18.25
N THR A 431 -15.82 -11.21 -17.62
CA THR A 431 -14.85 -12.14 -18.24
C THR A 431 -15.22 -13.61 -17.99
N PRO A 432 -14.70 -14.56 -18.79
CA PRO A 432 -14.94 -15.99 -18.54
C PRO A 432 -14.55 -16.40 -17.11
N GLY A 433 -15.47 -17.05 -16.40
CA GLY A 433 -15.26 -17.54 -15.03
C GLY A 433 -15.29 -16.48 -13.91
N SER A 434 -15.47 -15.20 -14.24
CA SER A 434 -15.71 -14.13 -13.26
C SER A 434 -17.12 -14.24 -12.65
N GLY A 435 -17.33 -13.68 -11.46
CA GLY A 435 -18.64 -13.64 -10.79
C GLY A 435 -19.15 -14.99 -10.29
N CYS A 436 -18.27 -15.97 -10.11
CA CYS A 436 -18.61 -17.36 -9.82
C CYS A 436 -18.09 -17.83 -8.46
N GLY A 437 -18.65 -18.91 -7.91
CA GLY A 437 -18.20 -19.54 -6.66
C GLY A 437 -18.37 -18.69 -5.41
N ASN A 438 -19.10 -17.57 -5.49
CA ASN A 438 -19.33 -16.68 -4.38
C ASN A 438 -20.41 -17.27 -3.46
N VAL A 439 -20.29 -17.01 -2.15
CA VAL A 439 -21.16 -17.58 -1.12
C VAL A 439 -21.81 -16.48 -0.30
N TRP A 440 -23.15 -16.50 -0.21
CA TRP A 440 -23.92 -15.62 0.66
C TRP A 440 -24.55 -16.40 1.80
N ARG A 441 -24.34 -15.99 3.05
CA ARG A 441 -25.02 -16.58 4.23
C ARG A 441 -25.17 -15.59 5.38
N GLY A 442 -26.21 -15.73 6.20
CA GLY A 442 -26.41 -14.90 7.40
C GLY A 442 -26.66 -13.41 7.16
N ASN A 443 -26.80 -12.96 5.91
CA ASN A 443 -27.04 -11.54 5.61
C ASN A 443 -28.50 -11.15 5.93
N ARG A 444 -28.72 -9.89 6.32
CA ARG A 444 -30.05 -9.32 6.59
C ARG A 444 -30.30 -8.14 5.66
N SER A 445 -31.36 -8.22 4.86
CA SER A 445 -31.64 -7.21 3.83
C SER A 445 -33.04 -6.62 3.98
N ASP A 446 -33.12 -5.30 4.07
CA ASP A 446 -34.37 -4.56 3.94
C ASP A 446 -34.30 -3.70 2.68
N LEU A 447 -35.01 -4.12 1.62
CA LEU A 447 -34.92 -3.48 0.31
C LEU A 447 -35.86 -2.27 0.15
N GLY A 448 -36.56 -1.88 1.22
CA GLY A 448 -37.36 -0.65 1.27
C GLY A 448 -38.53 -0.57 0.28
N GLY A 449 -38.95 -1.70 -0.30
CA GLY A 449 -39.99 -1.76 -1.33
C GLY A 449 -39.50 -1.41 -2.74
N ALA A 450 -38.21 -1.09 -2.91
CA ALA A 450 -37.61 -0.76 -4.20
C ALA A 450 -36.88 -1.95 -4.82
N GLY A 451 -36.01 -2.60 -4.05
CA GLY A 451 -35.18 -3.69 -4.56
C GLY A 451 -35.98 -4.97 -4.84
N ARG A 452 -35.57 -5.71 -5.88
CA ARG A 452 -36.18 -6.95 -6.32
C ARG A 452 -35.68 -8.15 -5.54
N TRP A 453 -34.38 -8.39 -5.53
CA TRP A 453 -33.78 -9.54 -4.86
C TRP A 453 -32.81 -9.08 -3.78
N ALA A 454 -32.74 -9.82 -2.66
CA ALA A 454 -31.63 -9.63 -1.74
C ALA A 454 -30.33 -10.03 -2.44
N VAL A 455 -30.29 -11.21 -3.07
CA VAL A 455 -29.14 -11.67 -3.87
C VAL A 455 -29.59 -12.00 -5.29
N ASN A 456 -29.16 -11.22 -6.27
CA ASN A 456 -29.41 -11.45 -7.70
C ASN A 456 -28.19 -12.13 -8.35
N VAL A 457 -28.31 -13.42 -8.68
CA VAL A 457 -27.29 -14.15 -9.44
C VAL A 457 -27.62 -14.04 -10.93
N THR A 458 -26.90 -13.20 -11.67
CA THR A 458 -27.27 -12.86 -13.05
C THR A 458 -27.06 -13.99 -14.05
N SER A 459 -26.20 -14.97 -13.76
CA SER A 459 -26.05 -16.17 -14.57
C SER A 459 -25.55 -17.37 -13.76
N THR A 460 -26.23 -18.52 -13.89
CA THR A 460 -25.76 -19.81 -13.38
C THR A 460 -24.98 -20.60 -14.44
N SER A 461 -25.38 -20.49 -15.72
CA SER A 461 -24.75 -21.22 -16.82
C SER A 461 -23.31 -20.78 -17.10
N LYS A 462 -22.98 -19.50 -16.87
CA LYS A 462 -21.60 -18.98 -16.96
C LYS A 462 -20.67 -19.48 -15.85
N CYS A 463 -21.23 -20.08 -14.80
CA CYS A 463 -20.51 -20.60 -13.64
C CYS A 463 -20.54 -22.14 -13.57
N ALA A 464 -20.77 -22.83 -14.69
CA ALA A 464 -20.76 -24.29 -14.73
C ALA A 464 -19.44 -24.84 -14.14
N GLY A 465 -19.53 -25.59 -13.03
CA GLY A 465 -18.39 -26.15 -12.29
C GLY A 465 -17.95 -25.36 -11.05
N ASN A 466 -18.43 -24.12 -10.86
CA ASN A 466 -18.17 -23.31 -9.67
C ASN A 466 -19.35 -22.36 -9.40
N LEU A 467 -20.50 -22.93 -9.03
CA LEU A 467 -21.74 -22.17 -8.87
C LEU A 467 -21.69 -21.23 -7.67
N ASN A 468 -22.36 -20.09 -7.80
CA ASN A 468 -22.69 -19.25 -6.66
C ASN A 468 -23.66 -19.98 -5.72
N VAL A 469 -23.50 -19.78 -4.41
CA VAL A 469 -24.29 -20.44 -3.38
C VAL A 469 -24.95 -19.39 -2.48
N VAL A 470 -26.28 -19.45 -2.39
CA VAL A 470 -27.06 -18.61 -1.48
C VAL A 470 -27.71 -19.51 -0.42
N TYR A 471 -27.35 -19.29 0.85
CA TYR A 471 -27.90 -20.06 1.97
C TYR A 471 -29.27 -19.52 2.42
N ALA A 472 -30.11 -20.40 2.97
CA ALA A 472 -31.40 -20.06 3.57
C ALA A 472 -31.27 -19.23 4.85
N SER A 473 -30.06 -19.15 5.43
CA SER A 473 -29.75 -18.28 6.57
C SER A 473 -29.76 -16.78 6.24
N ASN A 474 -29.80 -16.40 4.96
CA ASN A 474 -30.03 -15.01 4.55
C ASN A 474 -31.51 -14.65 4.74
N THR A 475 -31.77 -13.42 5.18
CA THR A 475 -33.13 -12.91 5.40
C THR A 475 -33.38 -11.67 4.57
N VAL A 476 -34.62 -11.52 4.11
CA VAL A 476 -35.05 -10.35 3.34
C VAL A 476 -36.43 -9.87 3.78
N VAL A 477 -36.61 -8.55 3.81
CA VAL A 477 -37.91 -7.89 3.96
C VAL A 477 -38.06 -6.80 2.91
N ASN A 478 -39.30 -6.43 2.60
CA ASN A 478 -39.64 -5.36 1.67
C ASN A 478 -38.98 -5.52 0.27
N ALA A 479 -38.78 -6.75 -0.18
CA ALA A 479 -38.32 -7.07 -1.52
C ALA A 479 -39.50 -7.32 -2.45
N THR A 480 -39.40 -6.88 -3.72
CA THR A 480 -40.46 -7.11 -4.71
C THR A 480 -40.37 -8.48 -5.39
N GLY A 481 -39.20 -9.12 -5.39
CA GLY A 481 -38.97 -10.47 -5.91
C GLY A 481 -38.72 -11.53 -4.83
N GLY A 482 -38.02 -11.18 -3.75
CA GLY A 482 -37.76 -12.09 -2.62
C GLY A 482 -36.28 -12.24 -2.31
N LEU A 483 -35.88 -13.40 -1.79
CA LEU A 483 -34.51 -13.61 -1.30
C LEU A 483 -33.49 -13.70 -2.44
N THR A 484 -33.72 -14.56 -3.42
CA THR A 484 -32.81 -14.76 -4.55
C THR A 484 -33.54 -15.39 -5.73
N ASN A 485 -32.93 -15.32 -6.91
CA ASN A 485 -33.44 -15.88 -8.16
C ASN A 485 -32.90 -17.29 -8.48
N ILE A 486 -32.18 -17.93 -7.56
CA ILE A 486 -31.68 -19.31 -7.68
C ILE A 486 -32.15 -20.18 -6.51
N ALA A 487 -31.92 -21.50 -6.59
CA ALA A 487 -32.22 -22.39 -5.47
C ALA A 487 -31.34 -22.07 -4.25
N VAL A 488 -31.95 -22.06 -3.07
CA VAL A 488 -31.24 -21.83 -1.81
C VAL A 488 -30.68 -23.13 -1.24
N THR A 489 -29.53 -23.03 -0.57
CA THR A 489 -28.93 -24.12 0.21
C THR A 489 -29.44 -24.05 1.66
N PRO A 490 -29.90 -25.17 2.26
CA PRO A 490 -30.39 -25.19 3.65
C PRO A 490 -29.41 -24.64 4.69
#